data_AF-A0ABD6C6Y6-F1
#
_entry.id   AF-A0ABD6C6Y6-F1
#
_cell.length_a   1.000
_cell.length_b   1.000
_cell.length_c   1.000
_cell.angle_alpha   90.00
_cell.angle_beta   90.00
_cell.angle_gamma   90.00
#
_symmetry.space_group_name_H-M   'P 1'
#
loop_
_entity.id
_entity.type
_entity.pdbx_description
1 polymer ?
#
loop_
_entity_poly.entity_id
_entity_poly.type
_entity_poly.pdbx_seq_one_letter_code
_entity_poly.pdbx_strand_id
1 'polypeptide(L)'
;MDYSDSLSTPTTRLGQQADEFIDQETEWVDLLPELDTCLYEGRDSYPEWHTATPFRPMFCAYLWAKVEDLPLSTIPDRLETNPELATAMGFEPNDLPSESTFKPSRLEDDRFADLQSTVEGAVEEIRKLAARRGSPIGCGPFQLQNGEDDDSGPPSHRTIQRSLRKEGRQVLEELNTVAFPSMSIPRPDNPIYDEEELLTVEAFAAIEQQAANGAGVSLGDELNPDPDLDDPFYEDGPSGETLINALKQMSIDEIATVLNFVLQKTYTRAKPRLNELEHDNGSRFGTRAEVALDMTYVAYYGDRDEMEWVQGAPEDKEYSWCHKFATAVIVGENTHYVIGVHPLGSVEHAATDDYAGKDRSYYVGDVARRLISIADDYVNIRMVYADREFHAADVIETLTARDIDYVIPARKDKHRIGPMCDQFQQLKQGYNEPDDTSLYVKTDFPIHGAVKGEVSNTKVYTNVVVLPPDEDDDANEDGSPQPFITSLDVSDELALDRRWARTQIEQYSDRGAIENSYSSIKDAAAWTTSKEFEVRWFHFAFGCVVYNMWLLVDFLTQERIGEIETRKKPRITLRRFLRWLDKELVALM
;
A
#
# COMPACT_ATOMS: atom_id res chain seq x y z
N MET A 1 -24.04 -27.74 19.68
CA MET A 1 -24.42 -27.81 18.25
C MET A 1 -23.12 -27.57 17.52
N ASP A 2 -22.58 -28.62 16.90
CA ASP A 2 -21.33 -28.55 16.14
C ASP A 2 -21.46 -27.50 15.03
N TYR A 3 -20.65 -26.44 15.10
CA TYR A 3 -20.27 -25.64 13.94
C TYR A 3 -18.82 -25.99 13.62
N SER A 4 -18.62 -27.18 13.06
CA SER A 4 -17.51 -27.38 12.13
C SER A 4 -17.84 -26.52 10.91
N ASP A 5 -17.09 -25.46 10.65
CA ASP A 5 -17.19 -24.78 9.37
C ASP A 5 -16.58 -25.72 8.33
N SER A 6 -17.45 -26.52 7.73
CA SER A 6 -17.12 -27.30 6.55
C SER A 6 -16.61 -26.34 5.49
N LEU A 7 -15.35 -26.50 5.07
CA LEU A 7 -14.82 -26.03 3.79
C LEU A 7 -15.94 -26.09 2.73
N SER A 8 -16.58 -24.96 2.43
CA SER A 8 -17.68 -24.96 1.46
C SER A 8 -17.07 -25.09 0.08
N THR A 9 -17.01 -26.32 -0.42
CA THR A 9 -16.80 -26.57 -1.85
C THR A 9 -17.86 -25.81 -2.63
N PRO A 10 -17.48 -25.10 -3.71
CA PRO A 10 -18.43 -24.37 -4.53
C PRO A 10 -19.55 -25.31 -5.01
N THR A 11 -20.76 -24.81 -4.95
CA THR A 11 -21.98 -25.52 -5.30
C THR A 11 -22.46 -25.19 -6.70
N THR A 12 -22.10 -24.00 -7.22
CA THR A 12 -22.36 -23.65 -8.60
C THR A 12 -21.32 -24.29 -9.52
N ARG A 13 -21.74 -24.62 -10.74
CA ARG A 13 -20.85 -25.23 -11.72
C ARG A 13 -19.75 -24.28 -12.18
N LEU A 14 -20.05 -22.99 -12.31
CA LEU A 14 -19.05 -21.96 -12.61
C LEU A 14 -18.06 -21.77 -11.45
N GLY A 15 -18.54 -21.81 -10.20
CA GLY A 15 -17.68 -21.77 -9.02
C GLY A 15 -16.77 -23.00 -8.92
N GLN A 16 -17.27 -24.20 -9.25
CA GLN A 16 -16.45 -25.42 -9.31
C GLN A 16 -15.36 -25.34 -10.37
N GLN A 17 -15.67 -24.81 -11.55
CA GLN A 17 -14.67 -24.59 -12.60
C GLN A 17 -13.65 -23.54 -12.16
N ALA A 18 -14.11 -22.42 -11.59
CA ALA A 18 -13.21 -21.40 -11.06
C ALA A 18 -12.27 -21.93 -9.96
N ASP A 19 -12.74 -22.85 -9.11
CA ASP A 19 -11.92 -23.50 -8.08
C ASP A 19 -10.84 -24.42 -8.66
N GLU A 20 -10.94 -24.86 -9.91
CA GLU A 20 -9.86 -25.62 -10.56
C GLU A 20 -8.74 -24.71 -11.09
N PHE A 21 -9.07 -23.49 -11.52
CA PHE A 21 -8.17 -22.64 -12.30
C PHE A 21 -7.67 -21.38 -11.60
N ILE A 22 -8.43 -20.82 -10.65
CA ILE A 22 -8.04 -19.56 -10.00
C ILE A 22 -6.83 -19.79 -9.09
N ASP A 23 -5.79 -18.97 -9.28
CA ASP A 23 -4.66 -18.78 -8.39
C ASP A 23 -4.27 -17.29 -8.31
N GLN A 24 -3.17 -16.99 -7.62
CA GLN A 24 -2.71 -15.61 -7.38
C GLN A 24 -2.33 -14.83 -8.66
N GLU A 25 -2.02 -15.51 -9.77
CA GLU A 25 -1.59 -14.90 -11.04
C GLU A 25 -2.70 -14.90 -12.10
N THR A 26 -3.81 -15.60 -11.83
CA THR A 26 -4.90 -15.78 -12.79
C THR A 26 -5.62 -14.46 -13.05
N GLU A 27 -5.59 -14.00 -14.31
CA GLU A 27 -6.38 -12.87 -14.81
C GLU A 27 -7.63 -13.36 -15.56
N TRP A 28 -8.56 -12.46 -15.89
CA TRP A 28 -9.76 -12.85 -16.64
C TRP A 28 -9.50 -13.44 -18.01
N VAL A 29 -8.39 -13.04 -18.65
CA VAL A 29 -7.99 -13.56 -19.96
C VAL A 29 -7.69 -15.06 -19.87
N ASP A 30 -7.21 -15.52 -18.70
CA ASP A 30 -6.90 -16.93 -18.42
C ASP A 30 -8.12 -17.70 -17.91
N LEU A 31 -8.98 -17.07 -17.10
CA LEU A 31 -10.14 -17.74 -16.52
C LEU A 31 -11.30 -17.93 -17.51
N LEU A 32 -11.61 -16.95 -18.36
CA LEU A 32 -12.78 -16.99 -19.24
C LEU A 32 -12.79 -18.15 -20.26
N PRO A 33 -11.64 -18.55 -20.86
CA PRO A 33 -11.57 -19.72 -21.72
C PRO A 33 -11.96 -21.03 -21.03
N GLU A 34 -11.66 -21.15 -19.73
CA GLU A 34 -11.84 -22.38 -18.95
C GLU A 34 -13.27 -22.53 -18.38
N LEU A 35 -14.04 -21.42 -18.32
CA LEU A 35 -15.44 -21.45 -17.89
C LEU A 35 -16.35 -21.98 -19.02
N ASP A 36 -17.04 -23.09 -18.78
CA ASP A 36 -18.02 -23.68 -19.71
C ASP A 36 -19.37 -22.94 -19.61
N THR A 37 -19.41 -21.73 -20.13
CA THR A 37 -20.61 -20.87 -20.12
C THR A 37 -21.69 -21.35 -21.10
N CYS A 38 -21.34 -22.15 -22.11
CA CYS A 38 -22.27 -22.68 -23.11
C CYS A 38 -23.38 -23.57 -22.50
N LEU A 39 -23.16 -24.13 -21.32
CA LEU A 39 -24.17 -24.89 -20.56
C LEU A 39 -25.44 -24.10 -20.26
N TYR A 40 -25.35 -22.77 -20.28
CA TYR A 40 -26.46 -21.86 -19.98
C TYR A 40 -27.16 -21.34 -21.23
N GLU A 41 -26.66 -21.65 -22.44
CA GLU A 41 -27.20 -21.17 -23.72
C GLU A 41 -28.67 -21.58 -23.93
N GLY A 42 -29.06 -22.77 -23.44
CA GLY A 42 -30.45 -23.23 -23.47
C GLY A 42 -31.42 -22.41 -22.61
N ARG A 43 -30.93 -21.42 -21.85
CA ARG A 43 -31.71 -20.45 -21.07
C ARG A 43 -31.52 -19.01 -21.58
N ASP A 44 -30.98 -18.82 -22.79
CA ASP A 44 -31.00 -17.51 -23.46
C ASP A 44 -32.45 -17.16 -23.83
N SER A 45 -32.98 -16.05 -23.30
CA SER A 45 -34.33 -15.60 -23.63
C SER A 45 -34.47 -15.14 -25.09
N TYR A 46 -33.36 -14.91 -25.80
CA TYR A 46 -33.42 -14.54 -27.21
C TYR A 46 -33.77 -15.73 -28.12
N PRO A 47 -34.78 -15.59 -29.01
CA PRO A 47 -35.12 -16.65 -29.95
C PRO A 47 -34.06 -16.87 -31.04
N GLU A 48 -33.82 -18.12 -31.44
CA GLU A 48 -32.86 -18.51 -32.49
C GLU A 48 -33.06 -17.80 -33.86
N TRP A 49 -34.24 -17.25 -34.10
CA TRP A 49 -34.59 -16.54 -35.35
C TRP A 49 -34.24 -15.05 -35.33
N HIS A 50 -33.82 -14.49 -34.20
CA HIS A 50 -33.40 -13.10 -34.07
C HIS A 50 -31.88 -12.97 -34.26
N THR A 51 -31.41 -12.08 -35.14
CA THR A 51 -29.99 -11.73 -35.24
C THR A 51 -29.56 -11.02 -33.94
N ALA A 52 -29.10 -11.80 -32.97
CA ALA A 52 -28.59 -11.33 -31.69
C ALA A 52 -27.08 -11.55 -31.62
N THR A 53 -26.40 -10.75 -30.81
CA THR A 53 -25.00 -11.00 -30.46
C THR A 53 -24.86 -12.39 -29.83
N PRO A 54 -23.83 -13.19 -30.17
CA PRO A 54 -23.69 -14.56 -29.67
C PRO A 54 -23.79 -14.66 -28.14
N PHE A 55 -24.35 -15.77 -27.64
CA PHE A 55 -24.60 -15.97 -26.21
C PHE A 55 -23.33 -15.91 -25.38
N ARG A 56 -22.33 -16.74 -25.71
CA ARG A 56 -21.09 -16.87 -24.92
C ARG A 56 -20.39 -15.51 -24.69
N PRO A 57 -20.06 -14.70 -25.71
CA PRO A 57 -19.43 -13.39 -25.51
C PRO A 57 -20.22 -12.46 -24.60
N MET A 58 -21.55 -12.42 -24.77
CA MET A 58 -22.42 -11.57 -23.97
C MET A 58 -22.56 -12.06 -22.53
N PHE A 59 -22.62 -13.38 -22.32
CA PHE A 59 -22.70 -13.98 -20.99
C PHE A 59 -21.36 -13.87 -20.24
N CYS A 60 -20.23 -14.08 -20.92
CA CYS A 60 -18.90 -13.86 -20.36
C CYS A 60 -18.70 -12.39 -19.97
N ALA A 61 -19.08 -11.44 -20.81
CA ALA A 61 -19.02 -10.01 -20.48
C ALA A 61 -19.94 -9.64 -19.30
N TYR A 62 -21.13 -10.22 -19.25
CA TYR A 62 -22.07 -10.02 -18.15
C TYR A 62 -21.53 -10.60 -16.83
N LEU A 63 -21.01 -11.83 -16.85
CA LEU A 63 -20.40 -12.47 -15.69
C LEU A 63 -19.17 -11.70 -15.22
N TRP A 64 -18.27 -11.33 -16.13
CA TRP A 64 -17.10 -10.51 -15.85
C TRP A 64 -17.49 -9.20 -15.18
N ALA A 65 -18.41 -8.43 -15.77
CA ALA A 65 -18.88 -7.18 -15.20
C ALA A 65 -19.54 -7.39 -13.84
N LYS A 66 -20.28 -8.50 -13.64
CA LYS A 66 -20.90 -8.81 -12.35
C LYS A 66 -19.89 -9.22 -11.28
N VAL A 67 -18.83 -9.95 -11.63
CA VAL A 67 -17.78 -10.32 -10.68
C VAL A 67 -16.89 -9.11 -10.36
N GLU A 68 -16.61 -8.25 -11.33
CA GLU A 68 -15.85 -6.99 -11.16
C GLU A 68 -16.70 -5.80 -10.65
N ASP A 69 -18.00 -6.00 -10.42
CA ASP A 69 -18.96 -4.95 -10.00
C ASP A 69 -19.04 -3.73 -10.92
N LEU A 70 -18.85 -3.94 -12.22
CA LEU A 70 -18.83 -2.87 -13.21
C LEU A 70 -20.25 -2.51 -13.68
N PRO A 71 -20.54 -1.22 -13.92
CA PRO A 71 -21.76 -0.83 -14.61
C PRO A 71 -21.78 -1.44 -16.00
N LEU A 72 -22.85 -2.17 -16.33
CA LEU A 72 -22.95 -2.92 -17.60
C LEU A 72 -22.79 -2.01 -18.83
N SER A 73 -23.20 -0.74 -18.74
CA SER A 73 -23.02 0.24 -19.82
C SER A 73 -21.56 0.52 -20.17
N THR A 74 -20.62 0.31 -19.24
CA THR A 74 -19.18 0.59 -19.46
C THR A 74 -18.42 -0.55 -20.14
N ILE A 75 -19.09 -1.68 -20.38
CA ILE A 75 -18.46 -2.87 -20.98
C ILE A 75 -17.79 -2.56 -22.33
N PRO A 76 -18.43 -1.88 -23.31
CA PRO A 76 -17.81 -1.64 -24.61
C PRO A 76 -16.51 -0.84 -24.53
N ASP A 77 -16.49 0.26 -23.79
CA ASP A 77 -15.32 1.14 -23.66
C ASP A 77 -14.12 0.41 -23.04
N ARG A 78 -14.41 -0.46 -22.05
CA ARG A 78 -13.39 -1.28 -21.39
C ARG A 78 -12.86 -2.39 -22.29
N LEU A 79 -13.72 -3.00 -23.11
CA LEU A 79 -13.30 -4.01 -24.10
C LEU A 79 -12.54 -3.38 -25.27
N GLU A 80 -12.85 -2.14 -25.65
CA GLU A 80 -12.09 -1.39 -26.66
C GLU A 80 -10.66 -1.10 -26.17
N THR A 81 -10.52 -0.77 -24.88
CA THR A 81 -9.22 -0.50 -24.25
C THR A 81 -8.44 -1.79 -23.94
N ASN A 82 -9.10 -2.96 -23.90
CA ASN A 82 -8.48 -4.26 -23.66
C ASN A 82 -8.90 -5.33 -24.70
N PRO A 83 -8.27 -5.33 -25.90
CA PRO A 83 -8.58 -6.26 -26.99
C PRO A 83 -8.36 -7.74 -26.66
N GLU A 84 -7.42 -8.05 -25.76
CA GLU A 84 -7.12 -9.42 -25.34
C GLU A 84 -8.27 -10.00 -24.52
N LEU A 85 -8.83 -9.21 -23.59
CA LEU A 85 -10.02 -9.56 -22.83
C LEU A 85 -11.26 -9.73 -23.72
N ALA A 86 -11.45 -8.83 -24.70
CA ALA A 86 -12.52 -8.97 -25.69
C ALA A 86 -12.42 -10.28 -26.47
N THR A 87 -11.19 -10.63 -26.88
CA THR A 87 -10.90 -11.88 -27.59
C THR A 87 -11.17 -13.11 -26.71
N ALA A 88 -10.78 -13.09 -25.44
CA ALA A 88 -11.03 -14.19 -24.49
C ALA A 88 -12.54 -14.45 -24.27
N MET A 89 -13.35 -13.38 -24.22
CA MET A 89 -14.82 -13.47 -24.20
C MET A 89 -15.39 -14.03 -25.51
N GLY A 90 -14.66 -13.89 -26.62
CA GLY A 90 -15.07 -14.32 -27.96
C GLY A 90 -15.69 -13.19 -28.81
N PHE A 91 -15.40 -11.93 -28.49
CA PHE A 91 -15.69 -10.81 -29.37
C PHE A 91 -14.58 -10.60 -30.41
N GLU A 92 -14.95 -10.04 -31.55
CA GLU A 92 -14.00 -9.47 -32.51
C GLU A 92 -13.65 -8.05 -32.05
N PRO A 93 -12.38 -7.71 -31.75
CA PRO A 93 -12.02 -6.40 -31.16
C PRO A 93 -12.42 -5.18 -32.00
N ASN A 94 -12.58 -5.35 -33.32
CA ASN A 94 -12.99 -4.28 -34.23
C ASN A 94 -14.52 -4.22 -34.48
N ASP A 95 -15.31 -5.08 -33.82
CA ASP A 95 -16.76 -5.19 -34.00
C ASP A 95 -17.47 -5.46 -32.65
N LEU A 96 -17.21 -4.58 -31.69
CA LEU A 96 -17.81 -4.65 -30.35
C LEU A 96 -19.27 -4.15 -30.34
N PRO A 97 -20.17 -4.77 -29.55
CA PRO A 97 -21.54 -4.26 -29.41
C PRO A 97 -21.56 -2.88 -28.75
N SER A 98 -22.50 -2.02 -29.16
CA SER A 98 -22.69 -0.70 -28.53
C SER A 98 -23.09 -0.79 -27.06
N GLU A 99 -22.87 0.28 -26.30
CA GLU A 99 -23.36 0.49 -24.92
C GLU A 99 -24.85 0.14 -24.77
N SER A 100 -25.66 0.47 -25.78
CA SER A 100 -27.10 0.20 -25.75
C SER A 100 -27.43 -1.29 -25.59
N THR A 101 -26.55 -2.19 -26.05
CA THR A 101 -26.71 -3.65 -25.98
C THR A 101 -26.55 -4.15 -24.54
N PHE A 102 -25.74 -3.47 -23.73
CA PHE A 102 -25.42 -3.86 -22.36
C PHE A 102 -26.28 -3.18 -21.30
N LYS A 103 -27.36 -2.47 -21.67
CA LYS A 103 -28.25 -1.85 -20.67
C LYS A 103 -28.84 -2.90 -19.71
N PRO A 104 -28.97 -2.60 -18.41
CA PRO A 104 -29.58 -3.50 -17.43
C PRO A 104 -30.96 -4.02 -17.87
N SER A 105 -31.79 -3.15 -18.45
CA SER A 105 -33.11 -3.53 -18.94
C SER A 105 -33.12 -4.52 -20.13
N ARG A 106 -31.97 -4.75 -20.78
CA ARG A 106 -31.82 -5.75 -21.86
C ARG A 106 -31.12 -7.00 -21.40
N LEU A 107 -30.18 -6.89 -20.45
CA LEU A 107 -29.44 -8.04 -19.94
C LEU A 107 -30.13 -8.66 -18.74
N GLU A 108 -30.46 -7.87 -17.73
CA GLU A 108 -31.00 -8.36 -16.46
C GLU A 108 -32.51 -8.60 -16.54
N ASP A 109 -33.25 -7.64 -17.11
CA ASP A 109 -34.72 -7.71 -17.16
C ASP A 109 -35.26 -8.53 -18.36
N ASP A 110 -34.40 -8.90 -19.32
CA ASP A 110 -34.80 -9.55 -20.58
C ASP A 110 -33.94 -10.80 -20.87
N ARG A 111 -32.74 -10.61 -21.45
CA ARG A 111 -31.93 -11.72 -21.99
C ARG A 111 -31.51 -12.77 -20.96
N PHE A 112 -31.06 -12.34 -19.79
CA PHE A 112 -30.54 -13.18 -18.71
C PHE A 112 -31.42 -13.16 -17.45
N ALA A 113 -32.69 -12.79 -17.59
CA ALA A 113 -33.64 -12.76 -16.47
C ALA A 113 -33.74 -14.12 -15.76
N ASP A 114 -33.78 -15.21 -16.52
CA ASP A 114 -33.85 -16.59 -15.99
C ASP A 114 -32.51 -17.11 -15.44
N LEU A 115 -31.41 -16.37 -15.67
CA LEU A 115 -30.06 -16.74 -15.26
C LEU A 115 -29.55 -15.93 -14.06
N GLN A 116 -30.28 -14.90 -13.60
CA GLN A 116 -29.86 -14.02 -12.50
C GLN A 116 -29.38 -14.78 -11.27
N SER A 117 -30.22 -15.65 -10.70
CA SER A 117 -29.86 -16.41 -9.49
C SER A 117 -28.65 -17.33 -9.67
N THR A 118 -28.45 -17.84 -10.88
CA THR A 118 -27.30 -18.69 -11.21
C THR A 118 -26.02 -17.86 -11.31
N VAL A 119 -26.10 -16.68 -11.93
CA VAL A 119 -24.99 -15.75 -12.04
C VAL A 119 -24.63 -15.18 -10.68
N GLU A 120 -25.59 -14.77 -9.85
CA GLU A 120 -25.36 -14.26 -8.50
C GLU A 120 -24.63 -15.27 -7.62
N GLY A 121 -25.07 -16.52 -7.60
CA GLY A 121 -24.39 -17.58 -6.86
C GLY A 121 -22.97 -17.86 -7.36
N ALA A 122 -22.78 -17.86 -8.69
CA ALA A 122 -21.47 -18.03 -9.29
C ALA A 122 -20.53 -16.84 -8.98
N VAL A 123 -21.06 -15.62 -9.01
CA VAL A 123 -20.32 -14.40 -8.69
C VAL A 123 -19.82 -14.44 -7.25
N GLU A 124 -20.69 -14.81 -6.31
CA GLU A 124 -20.33 -14.94 -4.90
C GLU A 124 -19.23 -15.99 -4.70
N GLU A 125 -19.37 -17.17 -5.31
CA GLU A 125 -18.37 -18.24 -5.21
C GLU A 125 -17.03 -17.87 -5.87
N ILE A 126 -17.06 -17.31 -7.09
CA ILE A 126 -15.84 -16.86 -7.80
C ILE A 126 -15.10 -15.79 -7.00
N ARG A 127 -15.83 -14.79 -6.45
CA ARG A 127 -15.23 -13.75 -5.60
C ARG A 127 -14.60 -14.34 -4.35
N LYS A 128 -15.28 -15.28 -3.67
CA LYS A 128 -14.75 -15.96 -2.47
C LYS A 128 -13.51 -16.78 -2.80
N LEU A 129 -13.49 -17.48 -3.94
CA LEU A 129 -12.36 -18.28 -4.39
C LEU A 129 -11.17 -17.42 -4.77
N ALA A 130 -11.39 -16.36 -5.53
CA ALA A 130 -10.37 -15.40 -5.91
C ALA A 130 -9.78 -14.68 -4.69
N ALA A 131 -10.63 -14.27 -3.74
CA ALA A 131 -10.20 -13.71 -2.46
C ALA A 131 -9.35 -14.70 -1.65
N ARG A 132 -9.79 -15.97 -1.52
CA ARG A 132 -9.07 -17.03 -0.80
C ARG A 132 -7.70 -17.33 -1.40
N ARG A 133 -7.56 -17.23 -2.72
CA ARG A 133 -6.35 -17.63 -3.46
C ARG A 133 -5.47 -16.47 -3.88
N GLY A 134 -5.84 -15.25 -3.49
CA GLY A 134 -5.06 -14.05 -3.75
C GLY A 134 -5.09 -13.55 -5.19
N SER A 135 -6.01 -14.02 -6.02
CA SER A 135 -6.19 -13.64 -7.43
C SER A 135 -6.60 -12.16 -7.57
N PRO A 136 -6.21 -11.47 -8.67
CA PRO A 136 -6.70 -10.14 -9.02
C PRO A 136 -8.17 -10.13 -9.46
N ILE A 137 -8.74 -11.30 -9.80
CA ILE A 137 -10.14 -11.46 -10.22
C ILE A 137 -11.08 -11.11 -9.06
N GLY A 138 -12.02 -10.22 -9.33
CA GLY A 138 -12.89 -9.66 -8.31
C GLY A 138 -12.16 -8.62 -7.46
N CYS A 139 -12.13 -7.38 -7.94
CA CYS A 139 -11.78 -6.19 -7.15
C CYS A 139 -12.92 -5.17 -7.32
N GLY A 140 -13.73 -4.79 -6.32
CA GLY A 140 -13.46 -3.98 -5.11
C GLY A 140 -14.16 -2.59 -5.27
N PRO A 141 -14.59 -1.82 -4.24
CA PRO A 141 -14.61 -2.03 -2.79
C PRO A 141 -16.01 -1.65 -2.20
N PHE A 142 -16.14 -1.34 -0.91
CA PHE A 142 -17.22 -0.54 -0.29
C PHE A 142 -18.50 -0.28 -1.09
N GLN A 143 -19.49 -1.18 -1.05
CA GLN A 143 -20.85 -0.86 -1.50
C GLN A 143 -21.42 0.36 -0.73
N LEU A 144 -21.24 1.52 -1.33
CA LEU A 144 -21.98 2.73 -1.05
C LEU A 144 -23.15 2.78 -2.02
N GLN A 145 -24.33 2.43 -1.52
CA GLN A 145 -25.56 2.99 -2.08
C GLN A 145 -25.38 4.52 -2.14
N ASN A 146 -25.52 5.07 -3.35
CA ASN A 146 -25.69 6.50 -3.57
C ASN A 146 -26.87 6.96 -2.71
N GLY A 147 -26.56 7.59 -1.57
CA GLY A 147 -27.54 8.39 -0.86
C GLY A 147 -27.62 9.71 -1.61
N GLU A 148 -28.71 9.92 -2.34
CA GLU A 148 -29.15 11.24 -2.75
C GLU A 148 -29.37 12.07 -1.47
N ASP A 149 -28.34 12.75 -1.00
CA ASP A 149 -28.47 13.88 -0.07
C ASP A 149 -27.57 15.00 -0.60
N ASP A 150 -28.07 15.64 -1.65
CA ASP A 150 -27.58 16.92 -2.18
C ASP A 150 -27.98 18.02 -1.18
N ASP A 151 -27.24 18.12 -0.06
CA ASP A 151 -27.37 19.24 0.87
C ASP A 151 -26.02 19.96 0.97
N SER A 152 -25.98 21.16 0.39
CA SER A 152 -24.80 22.00 0.18
C SER A 152 -24.30 22.66 1.48
N GLY A 153 -23.90 21.86 2.46
CA GLY A 153 -23.29 22.30 3.71
C GLY A 153 -22.34 21.26 4.30
N PRO A 154 -21.36 21.67 5.14
CA PRO A 154 -20.41 20.74 5.72
C PRO A 154 -21.14 19.67 6.55
N PRO A 155 -20.87 18.37 6.33
CA PRO A 155 -21.62 17.28 6.90
C PRO A 155 -21.48 17.30 8.42
N SER A 156 -22.60 17.09 9.10
CA SER A 156 -22.66 17.13 10.56
C SER A 156 -21.69 16.12 11.20
N HIS A 157 -21.24 16.40 12.42
CA HIS A 157 -20.43 15.45 13.22
C HIS A 157 -21.07 14.06 13.32
N ARG A 158 -22.41 13.99 13.34
CA ARG A 158 -23.19 12.75 13.37
C ARG A 158 -23.10 11.99 12.05
N THR A 159 -23.12 12.70 10.91
CA THR A 159 -22.95 12.11 9.57
C THR A 159 -21.57 11.47 9.44
N ILE A 160 -20.51 12.20 9.82
CA ILE A 160 -19.13 11.69 9.81
C ILE A 160 -19.00 10.46 10.72
N GLN A 161 -19.62 10.47 11.91
CA GLN A 161 -19.58 9.33 12.83
C GLN A 161 -20.32 8.10 12.29
N ARG A 162 -21.44 8.30 11.59
CA ARG A 162 -22.18 7.20 10.95
C ARG A 162 -21.37 6.60 9.79
N SER A 163 -20.73 7.45 8.98
CA SER A 163 -19.86 7.00 7.89
C SER A 163 -18.64 6.26 8.42
N LEU A 164 -17.91 6.81 9.40
CA LEU A 164 -16.80 6.12 10.07
C LEU A 164 -17.19 4.72 10.54
N ARG A 165 -18.35 4.56 11.18
CA ARG A 165 -18.80 3.24 11.66
C ARG A 165 -19.12 2.29 10.52
N LYS A 166 -19.78 2.76 9.46
CA LYS A 166 -20.13 1.89 8.32
C LYS A 166 -18.88 1.53 7.52
N GLU A 167 -18.09 2.51 7.09
CA GLU A 167 -16.87 2.26 6.31
C GLU A 167 -15.83 1.52 7.14
N GLY A 168 -15.69 1.87 8.41
CA GLY A 168 -14.81 1.17 9.33
C GLY A 168 -15.15 -0.32 9.40
N ARG A 169 -16.42 -0.68 9.65
CA ARG A 169 -16.82 -2.10 9.75
C ARG A 169 -16.56 -2.86 8.49
N GLN A 170 -16.83 -2.25 7.34
CA GLN A 170 -16.61 -2.93 6.08
C GLN A 170 -15.11 -3.11 5.77
N VAL A 171 -14.23 -2.16 6.15
CA VAL A 171 -12.77 -2.36 6.08
C VAL A 171 -12.35 -3.49 7.01
N LEU A 172 -12.90 -3.52 8.21
CA LEU A 172 -12.56 -4.54 9.22
C LEU A 172 -13.01 -5.94 8.81
N GLU A 173 -14.26 -6.10 8.36
CA GLU A 173 -14.81 -7.37 7.87
C GLU A 173 -13.99 -7.91 6.68
N GLU A 174 -13.59 -7.04 5.76
CA GLU A 174 -12.80 -7.44 4.59
C GLU A 174 -11.37 -7.84 4.97
N LEU A 175 -10.74 -7.13 5.90
CA LEU A 175 -9.40 -7.49 6.37
C LEU A 175 -9.41 -8.74 7.24
N ASN A 176 -10.45 -8.96 8.05
CA ASN A 176 -10.64 -10.21 8.78
C ASN A 176 -10.87 -11.40 7.85
N THR A 177 -11.45 -11.21 6.67
CA THR A 177 -11.74 -12.31 5.74
C THR A 177 -10.62 -12.56 4.72
N VAL A 178 -9.74 -11.59 4.50
CA VAL A 178 -8.72 -11.65 3.44
C VAL A 178 -7.30 -11.46 3.98
N ALA A 179 -7.05 -10.47 4.82
CA ALA A 179 -5.71 -10.13 5.28
C ALA A 179 -5.25 -11.02 6.44
N PHE A 180 -6.05 -11.14 7.51
CA PHE A 180 -5.68 -11.95 8.67
C PHE A 180 -5.57 -13.46 8.40
N PRO A 181 -6.47 -14.10 7.62
CA PRO A 181 -6.33 -15.51 7.29
C PRO A 181 -5.15 -15.82 6.36
N SER A 182 -4.59 -14.79 5.71
CA SER A 182 -3.39 -14.91 4.88
C SER A 182 -2.10 -14.67 5.67
N MET A 183 -2.20 -14.18 6.90
CA MET A 183 -1.08 -14.21 7.82
C MET A 183 -0.91 -15.66 8.29
N SER A 184 0.35 -16.09 8.46
CA SER A 184 0.66 -17.38 9.07
C SER A 184 1.63 -17.15 10.21
N ILE A 185 1.15 -17.38 11.43
CA ILE A 185 1.89 -17.28 12.68
C ILE A 185 2.16 -18.70 13.18
N PRO A 186 3.41 -19.02 13.57
CA PRO A 186 3.78 -20.34 14.09
C PRO A 186 2.94 -20.72 15.32
N ARG A 187 2.39 -21.93 15.30
CA ARG A 187 1.62 -22.50 16.40
C ARG A 187 2.11 -23.91 16.74
N PRO A 188 2.01 -24.35 18.02
CA PRO A 188 2.32 -25.72 18.39
C PRO A 188 1.32 -26.70 17.77
N ASP A 189 1.68 -27.99 17.66
CA ASP A 189 0.87 -29.05 17.01
C ASP A 189 -0.56 -29.19 17.56
N ASN A 190 -0.79 -28.83 18.82
CA ASN A 190 -2.10 -28.75 19.46
C ASN A 190 -2.32 -27.33 19.98
N PRO A 191 -2.68 -26.38 19.10
CA PRO A 191 -2.86 -25.00 19.50
C PRO A 191 -4.10 -24.87 20.39
N ILE A 192 -3.99 -24.05 21.43
CA ILE A 192 -5.11 -23.70 22.30
C ILE A 192 -5.89 -22.53 21.71
N TYR A 193 -5.19 -21.61 21.05
CA TYR A 193 -5.74 -20.44 20.39
C TYR A 193 -5.52 -20.50 18.89
N ASP A 194 -6.49 -19.97 18.16
CA ASP A 194 -6.39 -19.77 16.73
C ASP A 194 -5.56 -18.54 16.37
N GLU A 195 -5.09 -18.54 15.12
CA GLU A 195 -4.22 -17.48 14.61
C GLU A 195 -4.91 -16.11 14.63
N GLU A 196 -6.20 -16.08 14.28
CA GLU A 196 -7.02 -14.87 14.33
C GLU A 196 -7.10 -14.29 15.75
N GLU A 197 -7.13 -15.14 16.78
CA GLU A 197 -7.15 -14.68 18.17
C GLU A 197 -5.79 -14.04 18.55
N LEU A 198 -4.66 -14.63 18.12
CA LEU A 198 -3.34 -14.03 18.35
C LEU A 198 -3.17 -12.69 17.62
N LEU A 199 -3.65 -12.59 16.38
CA LEU A 199 -3.66 -11.33 15.62
C LEU A 199 -4.59 -10.29 16.25
N THR A 200 -5.66 -10.72 16.92
CA THR A 200 -6.55 -9.83 17.66
C THR A 200 -5.85 -9.25 18.89
N VAL A 201 -5.05 -10.04 19.61
CA VAL A 201 -4.19 -9.53 20.70
C VAL A 201 -3.19 -8.50 20.18
N GLU A 202 -2.58 -8.74 19.02
CA GLU A 202 -1.67 -7.76 18.39
C GLU A 202 -2.42 -6.47 18.03
N ALA A 203 -3.57 -6.59 17.37
CA ALA A 203 -4.38 -5.44 16.99
C ALA A 203 -4.79 -4.62 18.22
N PHE A 204 -5.21 -5.30 19.30
CA PHE A 204 -5.54 -4.66 20.57
C PHE A 204 -4.31 -3.97 21.19
N ALA A 205 -3.15 -4.61 21.18
CA ALA A 205 -1.90 -4.03 21.69
C ALA A 205 -1.47 -2.78 20.91
N ALA A 206 -1.63 -2.79 19.59
CA ALA A 206 -1.39 -1.66 18.70
C ALA A 206 -2.36 -0.50 18.98
N ILE A 207 -3.64 -0.80 19.18
CA ILE A 207 -4.71 0.18 19.41
C ILE A 207 -4.59 0.87 20.76
N GLU A 208 -4.40 0.09 21.83
CA GLU A 208 -4.28 0.59 23.19
C GLU A 208 -2.86 1.10 23.51
N GLN A 209 -1.93 0.96 22.57
CA GLN A 209 -0.51 1.28 22.74
C GLN A 209 0.11 0.60 23.97
N GLN A 210 -0.23 -0.67 24.15
CA GLN A 210 0.21 -1.48 25.29
C GLN A 210 1.21 -2.54 24.86
N ALA A 211 1.96 -3.06 25.83
CA ALA A 211 2.70 -4.30 25.63
C ALA A 211 1.73 -5.45 25.44
N ALA A 212 2.08 -6.41 24.58
CA ALA A 212 1.27 -7.60 24.33
C ALA A 212 0.76 -8.25 25.62
N ASN A 213 1.60 -8.34 26.68
CA ASN A 213 1.19 -8.89 27.97
C ASN A 213 0.05 -8.10 28.63
N GLY A 214 0.12 -6.77 28.62
CA GLY A 214 -0.96 -5.91 29.13
C GLY A 214 -2.20 -6.00 28.26
N ALA A 215 -2.00 -5.98 26.94
CA ALA A 215 -3.06 -6.11 25.95
C ALA A 215 -3.85 -7.42 26.12
N GLY A 216 -3.17 -8.56 26.28
CA GLY A 216 -3.84 -9.84 26.51
C GLY A 216 -4.64 -9.88 27.82
N VAL A 217 -4.16 -9.24 28.88
CA VAL A 217 -4.91 -9.14 30.14
C VAL A 217 -6.14 -8.24 29.98
N SER A 218 -5.98 -7.04 29.40
CA SER A 218 -7.10 -6.13 29.18
C SER A 218 -8.14 -6.70 28.22
N LEU A 219 -7.70 -7.42 27.18
CA LEU A 219 -8.58 -8.12 26.26
C LEU A 219 -9.38 -9.21 26.99
N GLY A 220 -8.72 -9.98 27.85
CA GLY A 220 -9.39 -11.00 28.66
C GLY A 220 -10.38 -10.41 29.66
N ASP A 221 -10.05 -9.29 30.32
CA ASP A 221 -10.97 -8.57 31.19
C ASP A 221 -12.22 -8.05 30.43
N GLU A 222 -12.08 -7.71 29.14
CA GLU A 222 -13.20 -7.25 28.31
C GLU A 222 -14.06 -8.39 27.78
N LEU A 223 -13.44 -9.52 27.42
CA LEU A 223 -14.10 -10.76 27.00
C LEU A 223 -14.86 -11.42 28.16
N ASN A 224 -14.22 -11.47 29.33
CA ASN A 224 -14.73 -12.11 30.53
C ASN A 224 -14.66 -11.14 31.73
N PRO A 225 -15.62 -10.20 31.87
CA PRO A 225 -15.58 -9.17 32.91
C PRO A 225 -15.88 -9.67 34.33
N ASP A 226 -16.32 -10.93 34.50
CA ASP A 226 -16.57 -11.57 35.80
C ASP A 226 -16.07 -13.03 35.77
N PRO A 227 -14.74 -13.23 35.69
CA PRO A 227 -14.16 -14.56 35.50
C PRO A 227 -14.31 -15.40 36.76
N ASP A 228 -14.66 -16.68 36.61
CA ASP A 228 -14.68 -17.61 37.72
C ASP A 228 -13.24 -17.85 38.22
N LEU A 229 -13.00 -17.69 39.52
CA LEU A 229 -11.63 -17.76 40.09
C LEU A 229 -10.94 -19.14 39.95
N ASP A 230 -11.71 -20.16 39.61
CA ASP A 230 -11.26 -21.54 39.41
C ASP A 230 -11.22 -21.93 37.91
N ASP A 231 -11.53 -21.01 36.98
CA ASP A 231 -11.59 -21.31 35.55
C ASP A 231 -10.19 -21.46 34.92
N PRO A 232 -10.04 -22.31 33.89
CA PRO A 232 -8.80 -22.37 33.13
C PRO A 232 -8.56 -21.02 32.44
N PHE A 233 -7.34 -20.51 32.56
CA PHE A 233 -6.82 -19.28 31.93
C PHE A 233 -7.12 -19.12 30.41
N TYR A 234 -7.59 -20.17 29.73
CA TYR A 234 -7.88 -20.17 28.31
C TYR A 234 -9.26 -19.63 27.94
N GLU A 235 -10.20 -19.50 28.90
CA GLU A 235 -11.53 -18.92 28.64
C GLU A 235 -11.50 -17.39 28.47
N ASP A 236 -10.40 -16.74 28.89
CA ASP A 236 -10.19 -15.29 28.83
C ASP A 236 -9.45 -14.82 27.56
N GLY A 237 -9.28 -15.70 26.56
CA GLY A 237 -8.55 -15.40 25.31
C GLY A 237 -7.02 -15.54 25.41
N PRO A 238 -6.27 -15.24 24.33
CA PRO A 238 -4.84 -15.49 24.27
C PRO A 238 -4.03 -14.51 25.11
N SER A 239 -2.99 -15.03 25.78
CA SER A 239 -2.04 -14.17 26.48
C SER A 239 -1.07 -13.50 25.51
N GLY A 240 -0.64 -12.28 25.87
CA GLY A 240 0.45 -11.60 25.17
C GLY A 240 1.75 -12.39 25.12
N GLU A 241 2.02 -13.23 26.12
CA GLU A 241 3.19 -14.10 26.13
C GLU A 241 3.10 -15.18 25.05
N THR A 242 1.89 -15.69 24.79
CA THR A 242 1.65 -16.66 23.71
C THR A 242 1.92 -16.02 22.35
N LEU A 243 1.41 -14.80 22.13
CA LEU A 243 1.70 -14.02 20.92
C LEU A 243 3.22 -13.78 20.76
N ILE A 244 3.89 -13.26 21.79
CA ILE A 244 5.34 -12.99 21.75
C ILE A 244 6.13 -14.27 21.42
N ASN A 245 5.76 -15.42 22.01
CA ASN A 245 6.45 -16.69 21.77
C ASN A 245 6.22 -17.22 20.34
N ALA A 246 5.07 -16.94 19.74
CA ALA A 246 4.81 -17.26 18.34
C ALA A 246 5.63 -16.37 17.39
N LEU A 247 5.67 -15.05 17.66
CA LEU A 247 6.46 -14.10 16.86
C LEU A 247 7.97 -14.41 16.88
N LYS A 248 8.51 -14.86 18.01
CA LYS A 248 9.92 -15.28 18.13
C LYS A 248 10.28 -16.50 17.28
N GLN A 249 9.30 -17.29 16.84
CA GLN A 249 9.54 -18.47 16.01
C GLN A 249 9.55 -18.13 14.51
N MET A 250 9.08 -16.94 14.15
CA MET A 250 9.14 -16.48 12.77
C MET A 250 10.53 -15.99 12.43
N SER A 251 11.00 -16.30 11.23
CA SER A 251 12.16 -15.63 10.65
C SER A 251 11.81 -14.23 10.17
N ILE A 252 12.85 -13.40 10.03
CA ILE A 252 12.72 -12.00 9.61
C ILE A 252 12.15 -11.90 8.19
N ASP A 253 12.58 -12.80 7.31
CA ASP A 253 12.09 -12.89 5.94
C ASP A 253 10.62 -13.35 5.90
N GLU A 254 10.22 -14.32 6.74
CA GLU A 254 8.79 -14.71 6.86
C GLU A 254 7.92 -13.53 7.31
N ILE A 255 8.35 -12.78 8.33
CA ILE A 255 7.62 -11.58 8.77
C ILE A 255 7.54 -10.56 7.62
N ALA A 256 8.64 -10.32 6.90
CA ALA A 256 8.67 -9.38 5.79
C ALA A 256 7.75 -9.83 4.65
N THR A 257 7.74 -11.11 4.28
CA THR A 257 6.86 -11.67 3.25
C THR A 257 5.39 -11.50 3.64
N VAL A 258 5.01 -11.95 4.84
CA VAL A 258 3.62 -11.90 5.30
C VAL A 258 3.13 -10.45 5.40
N LEU A 259 3.92 -9.55 5.97
CA LEU A 259 3.46 -8.17 6.19
C LEU A 259 3.47 -7.34 4.91
N ASN A 260 4.42 -7.54 3.99
CA ASN A 260 4.34 -6.91 2.67
C ASN A 260 3.14 -7.42 1.87
N PHE A 261 2.82 -8.72 1.95
CA PHE A 261 1.61 -9.27 1.34
C PHE A 261 0.34 -8.61 1.89
N VAL A 262 0.26 -8.41 3.21
CA VAL A 262 -0.89 -7.74 3.82
C VAL A 262 -0.98 -6.27 3.40
N LEU A 263 0.13 -5.53 3.44
CA LEU A 263 0.19 -4.14 2.98
C LEU A 263 -0.25 -4.01 1.52
N GLN A 264 0.23 -4.90 0.67
CA GLN A 264 -0.22 -5.02 -0.71
C GLN A 264 -1.74 -5.25 -0.78
N LYS A 265 -2.30 -6.21 -0.03
CA LYS A 265 -3.75 -6.46 -0.05
C LYS A 265 -4.53 -5.22 0.35
N THR A 266 -4.07 -4.48 1.36
CA THR A 266 -4.71 -3.21 1.75
C THR A 266 -4.72 -2.20 0.59
N TYR A 267 -3.61 -2.09 -0.16
CA TYR A 267 -3.50 -1.21 -1.33
C TYR A 267 -4.35 -1.67 -2.52
N THR A 268 -4.29 -2.94 -2.92
CA THR A 268 -5.07 -3.48 -4.06
C THR A 268 -6.57 -3.28 -3.85
N ARG A 269 -7.05 -3.32 -2.60
CA ARG A 269 -8.44 -3.00 -2.28
C ARG A 269 -8.77 -1.52 -2.39
N ALA A 270 -7.81 -0.64 -2.08
CA ALA A 270 -7.98 0.79 -2.29
C ALA A 270 -7.95 1.16 -3.79
N LYS A 271 -7.08 0.51 -4.58
CA LYS A 271 -6.69 0.87 -5.96
C LYS A 271 -7.84 1.22 -6.93
N PRO A 272 -8.95 0.46 -7.05
CA PRO A 272 -10.04 0.82 -7.96
C PRO A 272 -10.68 2.18 -7.63
N ARG A 273 -10.86 2.49 -6.34
CA ARG A 273 -11.40 3.78 -5.88
C ARG A 273 -10.38 4.90 -6.02
N LEU A 274 -9.11 4.59 -5.80
CA LEU A 274 -8.02 5.53 -6.00
C LEU A 274 -7.96 6.02 -7.45
N ASN A 275 -8.18 5.12 -8.41
CA ASN A 275 -8.25 5.43 -9.85
C ASN A 275 -9.49 6.27 -10.22
N GLU A 276 -10.67 5.97 -9.66
CA GLU A 276 -11.90 6.76 -9.90
C GLU A 276 -11.81 8.19 -9.35
N LEU A 277 -10.94 8.40 -8.36
CA LEU A 277 -10.70 9.66 -7.68
C LEU A 277 -9.43 10.38 -8.16
N GLU A 278 -8.83 9.90 -9.26
CA GLU A 278 -7.82 10.63 -9.99
C GLU A 278 -8.44 11.88 -10.63
N HIS A 279 -7.85 13.04 -10.34
CA HIS A 279 -8.09 14.24 -11.15
C HIS A 279 -7.47 14.07 -12.54
N ASP A 280 -8.02 14.76 -13.55
CA ASP A 280 -7.50 14.80 -14.93
C ASP A 280 -6.01 15.22 -15.05
N ASN A 281 -5.38 15.69 -13.95
CA ASN A 281 -3.96 16.05 -13.88
C ASN A 281 -3.05 14.94 -13.29
N GLY A 282 -3.61 13.79 -12.86
CA GLY A 282 -2.87 12.63 -12.34
C GLY A 282 -2.25 12.80 -10.96
N SER A 283 -2.59 13.83 -10.17
CA SER A 283 -1.81 14.23 -8.98
C SER A 283 -2.14 13.52 -7.66
N ARG A 284 -3.18 12.66 -7.61
CA ARG A 284 -3.69 12.15 -6.32
C ARG A 284 -3.27 10.72 -5.98
N PHE A 285 -3.38 9.81 -6.96
CA PHE A 285 -3.01 8.40 -6.79
C PHE A 285 -2.23 7.81 -7.97
N GLY A 286 -2.09 8.58 -9.06
CA GLY A 286 -1.22 8.33 -10.20
C GLY A 286 -1.42 6.97 -10.89
N THR A 287 -1.91 6.99 -12.13
CA THR A 287 -1.82 5.85 -13.05
C THR A 287 -0.36 5.38 -13.22
N ARG A 288 0.58 6.26 -12.86
CA ARG A 288 1.93 5.94 -12.41
C ARG A 288 2.17 6.56 -11.03
N ALA A 289 2.59 5.77 -10.05
CA ALA A 289 2.78 6.18 -8.67
C ALA A 289 4.07 7.01 -8.49
N GLU A 290 3.97 8.01 -7.64
CA GLU A 290 5.12 8.65 -7.01
C GLU A 290 5.38 7.96 -5.67
N VAL A 291 6.59 7.46 -5.46
CA VAL A 291 6.94 6.67 -4.29
C VAL A 291 8.05 7.36 -3.52
N ALA A 292 7.87 7.44 -2.21
CA ALA A 292 8.91 7.88 -1.32
C ALA A 292 9.60 6.69 -0.65
N LEU A 293 10.93 6.74 -0.62
CA LEU A 293 11.77 5.83 0.16
C LEU A 293 12.29 6.58 1.39
N ASP A 294 12.15 5.95 2.55
CA ASP A 294 12.65 6.53 3.79
C ASP A 294 13.13 5.47 4.77
N MET A 295 14.06 5.85 5.63
CA MET A 295 14.60 5.01 6.70
C MET A 295 14.17 5.53 8.07
N THR A 296 13.61 4.64 8.87
CA THR A 296 13.13 4.96 10.22
C THR A 296 13.90 4.21 11.30
N TYR A 297 13.86 4.80 12.49
CA TYR A 297 14.67 4.42 13.63
C TYR A 297 13.77 4.15 14.84
N VAL A 298 13.92 2.95 15.42
CA VAL A 298 13.22 2.53 16.63
C VAL A 298 14.25 2.35 17.75
N ALA A 299 14.11 3.13 18.82
CA ALA A 299 15.07 3.16 19.92
C ALA A 299 15.23 1.79 20.59
N TYR A 300 16.47 1.45 20.92
CA TYR A 300 16.84 0.25 21.67
C TYR A 300 17.63 0.66 22.93
N TYR A 301 17.14 0.24 24.09
CA TYR A 301 17.71 0.56 25.40
C TYR A 301 18.29 -0.65 26.13
N GLY A 302 18.33 -1.82 25.48
CA GLY A 302 18.87 -3.04 26.07
C GLY A 302 20.39 -3.14 25.98
N ASP A 303 20.94 -4.16 26.64
CA ASP A 303 22.36 -4.52 26.53
C ASP A 303 22.71 -4.97 25.11
N ARG A 304 23.93 -4.67 24.67
CA ARG A 304 24.41 -4.89 23.30
C ARG A 304 25.11 -6.23 23.10
N ASP A 305 25.66 -6.81 24.16
CA ASP A 305 26.48 -8.01 24.05
C ASP A 305 25.64 -9.09 23.34
N GLU A 306 26.11 -9.52 22.16
CA GLU A 306 25.52 -10.56 21.29
C GLU A 306 24.35 -10.14 20.36
N MET A 307 23.97 -8.85 20.27
CA MET A 307 22.86 -8.43 19.39
C MET A 307 23.28 -8.04 17.96
N GLU A 308 22.83 -8.81 16.96
CA GLU A 308 23.18 -8.63 15.54
C GLU A 308 22.42 -7.49 14.83
N TRP A 309 21.17 -7.22 15.24
CA TRP A 309 20.25 -6.29 14.56
C TRP A 309 20.15 -4.90 15.20
N VAL A 310 21.13 -4.53 16.04
CA VAL A 310 21.18 -3.24 16.74
C VAL A 310 22.28 -2.36 16.14
N GLN A 311 21.92 -1.13 15.76
CA GLN A 311 22.81 -0.17 15.12
C GLN A 311 22.90 1.13 15.90
N GLY A 312 24.00 1.86 15.70
CA GLY A 312 24.17 3.21 16.25
C GLY A 312 23.11 4.15 15.67
N ALA A 313 22.51 4.97 16.54
CA ALA A 313 21.56 5.99 16.13
C ALA A 313 22.28 7.20 15.49
N PRO A 314 21.58 7.97 14.63
CA PRO A 314 22.05 9.27 14.16
C PRO A 314 22.39 10.23 15.30
N GLU A 315 23.32 11.17 15.08
CA GLU A 315 23.83 12.10 16.10
C GLU A 315 22.75 13.05 16.65
N ASP A 316 21.68 13.29 15.89
CA ASP A 316 20.53 14.12 16.26
C ASP A 316 19.50 13.38 17.14
N LYS A 317 19.67 12.08 17.42
CA LYS A 317 18.75 11.31 18.25
C LYS A 317 19.16 11.29 19.72
N GLU A 318 18.16 11.31 20.60
CA GLU A 318 18.37 11.27 22.07
C GLU A 318 18.82 9.89 22.57
N TYR A 319 18.73 8.85 21.75
CA TYR A 319 19.13 7.48 22.07
C TYR A 319 20.39 7.09 21.28
N SER A 320 21.22 6.21 21.85
CA SER A 320 22.49 5.80 21.22
C SER A 320 22.35 4.60 20.27
N TRP A 321 21.31 3.78 20.46
CA TRP A 321 21.13 2.53 19.73
C TRP A 321 19.69 2.39 19.23
N CYS A 322 19.54 1.72 18.09
CA CYS A 322 18.26 1.56 17.42
C CYS A 322 18.22 0.35 16.49
N HIS A 323 17.00 -0.08 16.20
CA HIS A 323 16.69 -0.86 15.01
C HIS A 323 16.35 0.08 13.88
N LYS A 324 16.72 -0.32 12.66
CA LYS A 324 16.43 0.44 11.45
C LYS A 324 15.48 -0.35 10.57
N PHE A 325 14.48 0.35 10.05
CA PHE A 325 13.52 -0.19 9.09
C PHE A 325 13.44 0.78 7.92
N ALA A 326 13.16 0.29 6.73
CA ALA A 326 12.94 1.10 5.55
C ALA A 326 11.51 0.89 5.04
N THR A 327 10.91 1.94 4.49
CA THR A 327 9.57 1.85 3.92
C THR A 327 9.51 2.48 2.53
N ALA A 328 8.61 1.94 1.71
CA ALA A 328 8.15 2.53 0.46
C ALA A 328 6.72 3.03 0.67
N VAL A 329 6.48 4.30 0.36
CA VAL A 329 5.21 4.97 0.61
C VAL A 329 4.76 5.68 -0.65
N ILE A 330 3.52 5.45 -1.10
CA ILE A 330 2.94 6.27 -2.18
C ILE A 330 2.76 7.68 -1.64
N VAL A 331 3.32 8.66 -2.35
CA VAL A 331 3.17 10.08 -2.06
C VAL A 331 2.33 10.76 -3.14
N GLY A 332 1.59 11.77 -2.72
CA GLY A 332 0.74 12.61 -3.57
C GLY A 332 -0.02 13.59 -2.71
N GLU A 333 -0.93 14.38 -3.31
CA GLU A 333 -1.73 15.35 -2.56
C GLU A 333 -2.61 14.67 -1.49
N ASN A 334 -2.09 14.60 -0.27
CA ASN A 334 -2.73 14.03 0.93
C ASN A 334 -2.81 12.49 0.95
N THR A 335 -1.87 11.84 0.28
CA THR A 335 -1.73 10.37 0.26
C THR A 335 -0.34 9.99 0.77
N HIS A 336 -0.30 9.14 1.81
CA HIS A 336 0.93 8.58 2.37
C HIS A 336 0.74 7.09 2.65
N TYR A 337 0.42 6.30 1.63
CA TYR A 337 0.05 4.90 1.80
C TYR A 337 1.27 3.99 1.79
N VAL A 338 1.49 3.19 2.83
CA VAL A 338 2.66 2.30 2.92
C VAL A 338 2.45 1.10 1.99
N ILE A 339 3.36 0.87 1.06
CA ILE A 339 3.28 -0.23 0.09
C ILE A 339 4.45 -1.21 0.18
N GLY A 340 5.47 -0.89 0.98
CA GLY A 340 6.56 -1.81 1.23
C GLY A 340 7.27 -1.49 2.54
N VAL A 341 7.72 -2.53 3.23
CA VAL A 341 8.52 -2.45 4.44
C VAL A 341 9.69 -3.42 4.35
N HIS A 342 10.86 -3.02 4.84
CA HIS A 342 12.06 -3.83 4.81
C HIS A 342 12.92 -3.65 6.08
N PRO A 343 13.32 -4.73 6.77
CA PRO A 343 14.19 -4.64 7.94
C PRO A 343 15.65 -4.43 7.54
N LEU A 344 16.40 -3.70 8.38
CA LEU A 344 17.82 -3.42 8.15
C LEU A 344 18.63 -3.78 9.38
N GLY A 345 19.90 -4.17 9.19
CA GLY A 345 20.88 -4.12 10.26
C GLY A 345 21.73 -5.35 10.48
N SER A 346 21.51 -6.46 9.77
CA SER A 346 22.37 -7.64 9.85
C SER A 346 23.34 -7.71 8.66
N VAL A 347 24.61 -8.02 8.96
CA VAL A 347 25.64 -8.28 7.95
C VAL A 347 25.33 -9.57 7.17
N GLU A 348 24.75 -10.56 7.83
CA GLU A 348 24.37 -11.84 7.19
C GLU A 348 23.23 -11.66 6.19
N HIS A 349 22.32 -10.73 6.46
CA HIS A 349 21.18 -10.44 5.57
C HIS A 349 21.51 -9.36 4.53
N ALA A 350 22.60 -8.61 4.74
CA ALA A 350 23.12 -7.67 3.76
C ALA A 350 23.82 -8.43 2.64
N ALA A 351 23.66 -7.94 1.40
CA ALA A 351 24.29 -8.51 0.19
C ALA A 351 25.81 -8.28 0.14
N THR A 352 26.54 -8.51 1.23
CA THR A 352 27.96 -8.19 1.41
C THR A 352 28.85 -8.78 0.31
N ASP A 353 28.56 -10.00 -0.14
CA ASP A 353 29.27 -10.68 -1.22
C ASP A 353 29.10 -10.00 -2.58
N ASP A 354 28.02 -9.24 -2.78
CA ASP A 354 27.70 -8.55 -4.03
C ASP A 354 28.31 -7.13 -4.10
N TYR A 355 28.92 -6.62 -3.02
CA TYR A 355 29.50 -5.28 -2.98
C TYR A 355 31.00 -5.31 -2.69
N ALA A 356 31.77 -4.66 -3.57
CA ALA A 356 33.18 -4.42 -3.31
C ALA A 356 33.38 -3.48 -2.10
N GLY A 357 34.15 -3.91 -1.10
CA GLY A 357 34.55 -3.06 0.01
C GLY A 357 34.58 -3.80 1.34
N LYS A 358 34.32 -3.06 2.43
CA LYS A 358 34.13 -3.64 3.76
C LYS A 358 32.68 -4.05 3.92
N ASP A 359 32.47 -5.15 4.63
CA ASP A 359 31.18 -5.63 5.08
C ASP A 359 30.40 -4.54 5.81
N ARG A 360 29.12 -4.45 5.49
CA ARG A 360 28.19 -3.49 6.08
C ARG A 360 26.93 -4.21 6.51
N SER A 361 26.29 -3.69 7.55
CA SER A 361 25.00 -4.18 8.03
C SER A 361 23.82 -3.84 7.12
N TYR A 362 24.03 -3.00 6.09
CA TYR A 362 23.14 -2.78 4.96
C TYR A 362 23.85 -1.96 3.87
N TYR A 363 23.35 -2.04 2.64
CA TYR A 363 23.76 -1.22 1.51
C TYR A 363 22.54 -0.47 0.98
N VAL A 364 22.58 0.87 1.02
CA VAL A 364 21.40 1.71 0.72
C VAL A 364 20.81 1.46 -0.67
N GLY A 365 21.65 1.12 -1.67
CA GLY A 365 21.13 0.75 -2.98
C GLY A 365 20.47 -0.63 -3.02
N ASP A 366 20.88 -1.59 -2.18
CA ASP A 366 20.14 -2.86 -2.01
C ASP A 366 18.78 -2.60 -1.34
N VAL A 367 18.74 -1.72 -0.34
CA VAL A 367 17.49 -1.28 0.31
C VAL A 367 16.54 -0.67 -0.71
N ALA A 368 17.01 0.30 -1.51
CA ALA A 368 16.22 0.90 -2.57
C ALA A 368 15.73 -0.16 -3.57
N ARG A 369 16.61 -1.05 -4.02
CA ARG A 369 16.28 -2.12 -4.96
C ARG A 369 15.19 -3.06 -4.42
N ARG A 370 15.26 -3.46 -3.15
CA ARG A 370 14.25 -4.31 -2.50
C ARG A 370 12.91 -3.59 -2.35
N LEU A 371 12.92 -2.36 -1.84
CA LEU A 371 11.71 -1.56 -1.68
C LEU A 371 11.02 -1.27 -3.02
N ILE A 372 11.80 -0.90 -4.04
CA ILE A 372 11.30 -0.72 -5.41
C ILE A 372 10.73 -2.04 -5.91
N SER A 373 11.41 -3.18 -5.75
CA SER A 373 10.89 -4.48 -6.19
C SER A 373 9.54 -4.82 -5.53
N ILE A 374 9.42 -4.62 -4.21
CA ILE A 374 8.18 -4.87 -3.47
C ILE A 374 7.04 -3.98 -3.98
N ALA A 375 7.34 -2.70 -4.26
CA ALA A 375 6.35 -1.75 -4.73
C ALA A 375 5.95 -1.98 -6.21
N ASP A 376 6.94 -2.27 -7.07
CA ASP A 376 6.81 -2.41 -8.53
C ASP A 376 5.95 -3.61 -8.92
N ASP A 377 5.83 -4.62 -8.06
CA ASP A 377 4.92 -5.74 -8.24
C ASP A 377 3.44 -5.30 -8.37
N TYR A 378 3.07 -4.11 -7.87
CA TYR A 378 1.66 -3.68 -7.74
C TYR A 378 1.35 -2.26 -8.20
N VAL A 379 2.36 -1.38 -8.18
CA VAL A 379 2.27 0.00 -8.66
C VAL A 379 3.27 0.26 -9.77
N ASN A 380 2.84 0.98 -10.80
CA ASN A 380 3.75 1.44 -11.85
C ASN A 380 4.51 2.67 -11.33
N ILE A 381 5.75 2.49 -10.87
CA ILE A 381 6.52 3.57 -10.26
C ILE A 381 7.10 4.47 -11.36
N ARG A 382 6.68 5.74 -11.39
CA ARG A 382 7.28 6.74 -12.30
C ARG A 382 8.37 7.56 -11.63
N MET A 383 8.16 7.90 -10.37
CA MET A 383 8.97 8.90 -9.67
C MET A 383 9.32 8.39 -8.28
N VAL A 384 10.56 8.55 -7.87
CA VAL A 384 11.05 8.24 -6.52
C VAL A 384 11.57 9.48 -5.83
N TYR A 385 11.00 9.79 -4.66
CA TYR A 385 11.56 10.74 -3.72
C TYR A 385 12.29 9.99 -2.61
N ALA A 386 13.51 10.38 -2.27
CA ALA A 386 14.22 9.70 -1.20
C ALA A 386 15.00 10.69 -0.34
N ASP A 387 15.24 10.34 0.92
CA ASP A 387 16.05 11.18 1.81
C ASP A 387 17.51 11.30 1.35
N ARG A 388 18.26 12.17 2.04
CA ARG A 388 19.70 12.35 1.81
C ARG A 388 20.55 11.10 2.14
N GLU A 389 20.03 10.13 2.88
CA GLU A 389 20.68 8.84 3.10
C GLU A 389 20.77 8.02 1.81
N PHE A 390 19.77 8.15 0.93
CA PHE A 390 19.74 7.53 -0.41
C PHE A 390 20.62 8.22 -1.47
N HIS A 391 21.36 9.28 -1.13
CA HIS A 391 22.35 9.88 -2.04
C HIS A 391 23.59 8.97 -2.21
N ALA A 392 23.46 7.94 -3.05
CA ALA A 392 24.50 6.96 -3.33
C ALA A 392 24.52 6.54 -4.82
N ALA A 393 25.71 6.17 -5.33
CA ALA A 393 25.89 5.76 -6.73
C ALA A 393 25.01 4.56 -7.12
N ASP A 394 24.92 3.55 -6.24
CA ASP A 394 24.10 2.35 -6.48
C ASP A 394 22.60 2.64 -6.51
N VAL A 395 22.12 3.63 -5.76
CA VAL A 395 20.71 4.05 -5.80
C VAL A 395 20.41 4.71 -7.15
N ILE A 396 21.28 5.61 -7.60
CA ILE A 396 21.16 6.26 -8.92
C ILE A 396 21.16 5.20 -10.02
N GLU A 397 22.14 4.28 -10.00
CA GLU A 397 22.20 3.19 -10.98
C GLU A 397 20.93 2.33 -10.97
N THR A 398 20.42 2.00 -9.78
CA THR A 398 19.20 1.18 -9.63
C THR A 398 17.98 1.86 -10.25
N LEU A 399 17.80 3.17 -10.01
CA LEU A 399 16.67 3.94 -10.51
C LEU A 399 16.80 4.17 -12.03
N THR A 400 17.98 4.56 -12.50
CA THR A 400 18.24 4.78 -13.92
C THR A 400 18.12 3.49 -14.74
N ALA A 401 18.60 2.35 -14.23
CA ALA A 401 18.49 1.07 -14.92
C ALA A 401 17.03 0.57 -15.06
N ARG A 402 16.11 1.09 -14.23
CA ARG A 402 14.68 0.78 -14.26
C ARG A 402 13.83 1.87 -14.96
N ASP A 403 14.45 2.91 -15.52
CA ASP A 403 13.75 4.05 -16.14
C ASP A 403 12.79 4.77 -15.16
N ILE A 404 13.19 4.86 -13.88
CA ILE A 404 12.43 5.52 -12.82
C ILE A 404 13.03 6.91 -12.56
N ASP A 405 12.20 7.95 -12.65
CA ASP A 405 12.64 9.29 -12.32
C ASP A 405 12.86 9.47 -10.82
N TYR A 406 13.73 10.40 -10.42
CA TYR A 406 13.96 10.64 -9.00
C TYR A 406 14.33 12.07 -8.63
N VAL A 407 14.06 12.41 -7.37
CA VAL A 407 14.58 13.61 -6.69
C VAL A 407 15.06 13.22 -5.30
N ILE A 408 16.35 13.47 -5.02
CA ILE A 408 16.99 13.12 -3.74
C ILE A 408 17.81 14.32 -3.27
N PRO A 409 17.67 14.81 -2.02
CA PRO A 409 18.53 15.85 -1.49
C PRO A 409 19.98 15.40 -1.50
N ALA A 410 20.85 16.25 -2.01
CA ALA A 410 22.26 15.91 -2.14
C ALA A 410 23.02 16.15 -0.83
N ARG A 411 24.07 15.35 -0.62
CA ARG A 411 25.04 15.55 0.46
C ARG A 411 26.02 16.64 0.04
N LYS A 412 26.17 17.67 0.88
CA LYS A 412 27.15 18.75 0.71
C LYS A 412 28.56 18.24 1.01
N ASP A 413 29.20 17.62 0.03
CA ASP A 413 30.60 17.23 0.16
C ASP A 413 31.52 18.45 0.00
N LYS A 414 32.67 18.44 0.68
CA LYS A 414 33.59 19.60 0.75
C LYS A 414 34.19 20.02 -0.60
N HIS A 415 34.10 19.20 -1.64
CA HIS A 415 34.89 19.36 -2.85
C HIS A 415 34.09 19.45 -4.15
N ARG A 416 32.80 19.09 -4.13
CA ARG A 416 31.99 18.98 -5.34
C ARG A 416 30.67 19.73 -5.19
N ILE A 417 29.74 19.23 -4.38
CA ILE A 417 28.41 19.84 -4.21
C ILE A 417 28.47 21.02 -3.22
N GLY A 418 29.22 20.90 -2.13
CA GLY A 418 29.39 21.99 -1.15
C GLY A 418 29.85 23.31 -1.78
N PRO A 419 30.91 23.31 -2.61
CA PRO A 419 31.33 24.51 -3.33
C PRO A 419 30.25 25.12 -4.25
N MET A 420 29.33 24.32 -4.80
CA MET A 420 28.21 24.85 -5.61
C MET A 420 27.22 25.62 -4.74
N CYS A 421 26.96 25.13 -3.53
CA CYS A 421 26.15 25.84 -2.54
C CYS A 421 26.85 27.11 -2.04
N ASP A 422 28.14 27.03 -1.71
CA ASP A 422 28.93 28.18 -1.23
C ASP A 422 28.98 29.31 -2.28
N GLN A 423 29.04 28.92 -3.56
CA GLN A 423 29.12 29.84 -4.70
C GLN A 423 27.76 30.10 -5.36
N PHE A 424 26.66 29.72 -4.71
CA PHE A 424 25.32 29.78 -5.31
C PHE A 424 24.98 31.18 -5.82
N GLN A 425 25.35 32.24 -5.10
CA GLN A 425 25.08 33.62 -5.52
C GLN A 425 25.80 34.01 -6.81
N GLN A 426 26.94 33.39 -7.14
CA GLN A 426 27.65 33.61 -8.40
C GLN A 426 27.18 32.66 -9.52
N LEU A 427 26.73 31.45 -9.17
CA LEU A 427 26.37 30.40 -10.12
C LEU A 427 24.91 30.49 -10.59
N LYS A 428 24.00 30.89 -9.71
CA LYS A 428 22.56 30.92 -9.99
C LYS A 428 22.24 31.74 -11.23
N GLN A 429 21.29 31.24 -12.01
CA GLN A 429 20.68 31.95 -13.14
C GLN A 429 19.29 32.43 -12.75
N GLY A 430 18.82 33.52 -13.36
CA GLY A 430 17.52 34.14 -13.11
C GLY A 430 17.60 35.56 -12.53
N TYR A 431 16.50 36.29 -12.65
CA TYR A 431 16.35 37.68 -12.22
C TYR A 431 15.37 37.78 -11.04
N ASN A 432 15.43 38.89 -10.29
CA ASN A 432 14.41 39.22 -9.29
C ASN A 432 13.15 39.77 -9.99
N GLU A 433 12.50 38.95 -10.80
CA GLU A 433 11.21 39.26 -11.45
C GLU A 433 10.07 38.48 -10.79
N PRO A 434 8.83 38.99 -10.83
CA PRO A 434 7.66 38.20 -10.44
C PRO A 434 7.62 36.94 -11.31
N ASP A 435 7.60 35.78 -10.67
CA ASP A 435 7.57 34.44 -11.30
C ASP A 435 8.88 33.94 -11.93
N ASP A 436 10.04 34.57 -11.67
CA ASP A 436 11.35 33.98 -12.00
C ASP A 436 12.04 33.50 -10.71
N THR A 437 12.54 32.27 -10.75
CA THR A 437 13.21 31.65 -9.61
C THR A 437 14.69 31.58 -9.90
N SER A 438 15.50 32.24 -9.05
CA SER A 438 16.93 32.07 -9.14
C SER A 438 17.35 30.70 -8.64
N LEU A 439 17.87 29.84 -9.52
CA LEU A 439 18.41 28.52 -9.18
C LEU A 439 19.65 28.20 -10.03
N TYR A 440 20.37 27.13 -9.70
CA TYR A 440 21.52 26.66 -10.47
C TYR A 440 21.32 25.20 -10.89
N VAL A 441 21.55 24.90 -12.16
CA VAL A 441 21.51 23.53 -12.69
C VAL A 441 22.89 23.12 -13.20
N LYS A 442 23.28 21.89 -12.88
CA LYS A 442 24.43 21.23 -13.48
C LYS A 442 24.04 19.85 -13.98
N THR A 443 23.99 19.70 -15.30
CA THR A 443 23.72 18.43 -15.96
C THR A 443 24.95 17.52 -16.01
N ASP A 444 24.72 16.23 -16.23
CA ASP A 444 25.77 15.20 -16.38
C ASP A 444 26.82 15.22 -15.26
N PHE A 445 26.37 15.46 -14.02
CA PHE A 445 27.25 15.47 -12.86
C PHE A 445 27.63 14.05 -12.47
N PRO A 446 28.93 13.69 -12.47
CA PRO A 446 29.32 12.33 -12.16
C PRO A 446 29.22 12.05 -10.66
N ILE A 447 28.83 10.87 -10.22
CA ILE A 447 28.93 10.42 -8.83
C ILE A 447 29.72 9.12 -8.81
N HIS A 448 30.55 8.95 -7.78
CA HIS A 448 31.36 7.75 -7.64
C HIS A 448 30.98 7.02 -6.36
N GLY A 449 30.88 5.70 -6.42
CA GLY A 449 30.61 4.87 -5.25
C GLY A 449 30.63 3.38 -5.58
N ALA A 450 30.40 2.55 -4.57
CA ALA A 450 30.18 1.13 -4.77
C ALA A 450 28.79 0.91 -5.38
N VAL A 451 28.73 0.07 -6.40
CA VAL A 451 27.50 -0.37 -7.10
C VAL A 451 27.45 -1.89 -7.03
N LYS A 452 26.25 -2.45 -6.87
CA LYS A 452 26.07 -3.90 -6.72
C LYS A 452 26.62 -4.65 -7.95
N GLY A 453 27.44 -5.66 -7.74
CA GLY A 453 28.07 -6.44 -8.81
C GLY A 453 29.21 -5.72 -9.54
N GLU A 454 29.60 -4.51 -9.11
CA GLU A 454 30.66 -3.72 -9.71
C GLU A 454 31.81 -3.39 -8.73
N VAL A 455 32.72 -2.51 -9.17
CA VAL A 455 33.85 -2.04 -8.36
C VAL A 455 33.42 -0.97 -7.37
N SER A 456 34.20 -0.77 -6.30
CA SER A 456 33.86 0.16 -5.20
C SER A 456 33.85 1.65 -5.58
N ASN A 457 34.17 2.00 -6.82
CA ASN A 457 34.29 3.37 -7.32
C ASN A 457 33.73 3.49 -8.74
N THR A 458 32.62 2.80 -9.01
CA THR A 458 31.84 2.97 -10.24
C THR A 458 31.38 4.41 -10.39
N LYS A 459 31.41 4.90 -11.62
CA LYS A 459 31.03 6.26 -11.99
C LYS A 459 29.64 6.26 -12.65
N VAL A 460 28.68 6.89 -12.00
CA VAL A 460 27.31 7.12 -12.51
C VAL A 460 27.12 8.62 -12.81
N TYR A 461 26.05 9.01 -13.50
CA TYR A 461 25.74 10.40 -13.82
C TYR A 461 24.33 10.78 -13.33
N THR A 462 24.17 12.03 -12.92
CA THR A 462 22.89 12.61 -12.49
C THR A 462 22.89 14.11 -12.80
N ASN A 463 21.73 14.76 -12.79
CA ASN A 463 21.65 16.22 -12.76
C ASN A 463 21.68 16.71 -11.31
N VAL A 464 22.25 17.89 -11.08
CA VAL A 464 22.25 18.59 -9.79
C VAL A 464 21.44 19.88 -9.95
N VAL A 465 20.48 20.10 -9.05
CA VAL A 465 19.73 21.36 -8.94
C VAL A 465 20.03 21.96 -7.58
N VAL A 466 20.41 23.24 -7.54
CA VAL A 466 20.59 23.97 -6.29
C VAL A 466 19.51 25.04 -6.22
N LEU A 467 18.61 24.89 -5.26
CA LEU A 467 17.58 25.86 -4.92
C LEU A 467 18.14 26.92 -3.95
N PRO A 468 17.53 28.12 -3.94
CA PRO A 468 17.84 29.13 -2.93
C PRO A 468 17.53 28.59 -1.52
N PRO A 469 18.09 29.21 -0.47
CA PRO A 469 17.66 28.94 0.89
C PRO A 469 16.15 29.05 1.03
N ASP A 470 15.56 28.12 1.76
CA ASP A 470 14.18 28.23 2.23
C ASP A 470 14.20 28.96 3.57
N GLU A 471 13.49 30.09 3.65
CA GLU A 471 13.42 30.91 4.87
C GLU A 471 12.47 30.29 5.92
N ASP A 472 11.62 29.33 5.51
CA ASP A 472 10.63 28.65 6.36
C ASP A 472 11.08 27.23 6.78
N ASP A 473 12.30 26.80 6.43
CA ASP A 473 12.86 25.49 6.77
C ASP A 473 13.55 25.50 8.14
N ASP A 474 12.79 25.22 9.20
CA ASP A 474 13.25 25.13 10.59
C ASP A 474 14.35 24.07 10.80
N ALA A 475 14.55 23.13 9.87
CA ALA A 475 15.55 22.06 9.97
C ALA A 475 16.94 22.49 9.45
N ASN A 476 17.02 23.59 8.68
CA ASN A 476 18.27 24.17 8.19
C ASN A 476 18.51 25.54 8.84
N GLU A 477 18.98 25.55 10.11
CA GLU A 477 19.32 26.78 10.88
C GLU A 477 20.26 27.77 10.14
N ASP A 478 20.95 27.32 9.08
CA ASP A 478 21.98 28.09 8.36
C ASP A 478 21.50 28.87 7.12
N GLY A 479 20.22 28.84 6.75
CA GLY A 479 19.72 29.65 5.61
C GLY A 479 20.56 29.44 4.33
N SER A 480 20.97 28.19 4.09
CA SER A 480 21.94 27.83 3.05
C SER A 480 21.26 27.20 1.83
N PRO A 481 21.80 27.38 0.61
CA PRO A 481 21.22 26.80 -0.60
C PRO A 481 21.01 25.29 -0.49
N GLN A 482 19.96 24.78 -1.11
CA GLN A 482 19.51 23.40 -1.00
C GLN A 482 19.84 22.62 -2.28
N PRO A 483 20.82 21.70 -2.25
CA PRO A 483 21.17 20.91 -3.41
C PRO A 483 20.34 19.62 -3.47
N PHE A 484 19.92 19.25 -4.68
CA PHE A 484 19.22 18.02 -5.02
C PHE A 484 19.91 17.35 -6.20
N ILE A 485 19.85 16.02 -6.24
CA ILE A 485 20.17 15.24 -7.44
C ILE A 485 18.87 14.73 -8.06
N THR A 486 18.83 14.68 -9.39
CA THR A 486 17.65 14.24 -10.14
C THR A 486 18.01 13.64 -11.49
N SER A 487 17.17 12.73 -12.00
CA SER A 487 17.19 12.24 -13.39
C SER A 487 16.48 13.18 -14.38
N LEU A 488 15.65 14.08 -13.87
CA LEU A 488 14.78 14.93 -14.67
C LEU A 488 15.57 15.82 -15.64
N ASP A 489 15.01 16.07 -16.82
CA ASP A 489 15.57 16.96 -17.84
C ASP A 489 15.39 18.44 -17.45
N VAL A 490 16.22 18.90 -16.52
CA VAL A 490 16.19 20.25 -15.94
C VAL A 490 17.19 21.19 -16.61
N SER A 491 16.83 22.46 -16.72
CA SER A 491 17.66 23.55 -17.25
C SER A 491 17.46 24.82 -16.42
N ASP A 492 18.50 25.66 -16.32
CA ASP A 492 18.41 26.99 -15.71
C ASP A 492 18.53 28.14 -16.73
N GLU A 493 18.55 27.83 -18.03
CA GLU A 493 18.76 28.82 -19.10
C GLU A 493 17.58 29.80 -19.23
N LEU A 494 16.35 29.28 -19.31
CA LEU A 494 15.14 30.07 -19.48
C LEU A 494 14.34 30.18 -18.18
N ALA A 495 13.57 31.27 -18.03
CA ALA A 495 12.67 31.43 -16.88
C ALA A 495 11.57 30.36 -16.81
N LEU A 496 11.17 29.81 -17.97
CA LEU A 496 10.25 28.67 -18.01
C LEU A 496 10.91 27.40 -17.45
N ASP A 497 12.14 27.11 -17.86
CA ASP A 497 12.89 25.93 -17.41
C ASP A 497 13.16 26.01 -15.90
N ARG A 498 13.56 27.18 -15.39
CA ARG A 498 13.78 27.41 -13.95
C ARG A 498 12.50 27.22 -13.14
N ARG A 499 11.36 27.69 -13.64
CA ARG A 499 10.07 27.46 -12.99
C ARG A 499 9.72 25.99 -12.95
N TRP A 500 9.86 25.30 -14.08
CA TRP A 500 9.58 23.87 -14.15
C TRP A 500 10.49 23.08 -13.21
N ALA A 501 11.80 23.32 -13.25
CA ALA A 501 12.77 22.68 -12.37
C ALA A 501 12.43 22.95 -10.89
N ARG A 502 12.13 24.21 -10.52
CA ARG A 502 11.67 24.53 -9.16
C ARG A 502 10.44 23.70 -8.78
N THR A 503 9.39 23.72 -9.60
CA THR A 503 8.15 22.98 -9.29
C THR A 503 8.41 21.49 -9.09
N GLN A 504 9.21 20.86 -9.96
CA GLN A 504 9.55 19.45 -9.82
C GLN A 504 10.37 19.14 -8.56
N ILE A 505 11.31 20.02 -8.19
CA ILE A 505 12.10 19.83 -6.97
C ILE A 505 11.27 20.12 -5.72
N GLU A 506 10.39 21.13 -5.74
CA GLU A 506 9.54 21.48 -4.59
C GLU A 506 8.44 20.44 -4.32
N GLN A 507 8.06 19.62 -5.31
CA GLN A 507 7.23 18.42 -5.08
C GLN A 507 7.89 17.43 -4.12
N TYR A 508 9.21 17.49 -3.93
CA TYR A 508 9.89 16.76 -2.84
C TYR A 508 9.29 17.08 -1.46
N SER A 509 8.72 18.27 -1.25
CA SER A 509 8.08 18.63 0.02
C SER A 509 6.84 17.78 0.35
N ASP A 510 6.19 17.16 -0.64
CA ASP A 510 5.09 16.21 -0.42
C ASP A 510 5.56 14.95 0.32
N ARG A 511 6.86 14.61 0.21
CA ARG A 511 7.53 13.62 1.05
C ARG A 511 7.64 14.07 2.51
N GLY A 512 7.75 15.36 2.80
CA GLY A 512 7.90 15.89 4.16
C GLY A 512 6.74 15.51 5.09
N ALA A 513 5.54 15.32 4.53
CA ALA A 513 4.40 14.83 5.29
C ALA A 513 4.57 13.37 5.78
N ILE A 514 5.53 12.60 5.25
CA ILE A 514 5.90 11.27 5.73
C ILE A 514 6.47 11.31 7.16
N GLU A 515 7.18 12.36 7.56
CA GLU A 515 7.69 12.45 8.94
C GLU A 515 6.54 12.42 9.97
N ASN A 516 5.43 13.11 9.65
CA ASN A 516 4.20 13.04 10.43
C ASN A 516 3.55 11.64 10.34
N SER A 517 3.62 11.00 9.17
CA SER A 517 3.15 9.63 8.98
C SER A 517 3.92 8.62 9.82
N TYR A 518 5.23 8.76 9.99
CA TYR A 518 6.01 7.88 10.87
C TYR A 518 5.66 8.03 12.34
N SER A 519 5.38 9.25 12.81
CA SER A 519 4.84 9.43 14.15
C SER A 519 3.52 8.67 14.30
N SER A 520 2.67 8.74 13.27
CA SER A 520 1.37 8.06 13.25
C SER A 520 1.52 6.53 13.16
N ILE A 521 2.48 6.00 12.40
CA ILE A 521 2.80 4.57 12.33
C ILE A 521 3.28 4.08 13.70
N LYS A 522 4.15 4.83 14.38
CA LYS A 522 4.61 4.50 15.73
C LYS A 522 3.46 4.52 16.75
N ASP A 523 2.53 5.47 16.61
CA ASP A 523 1.31 5.54 17.42
C ASP A 523 0.31 4.40 17.10
N ALA A 524 0.46 3.74 15.94
CA ALA A 524 -0.35 2.60 15.50
C ALA A 524 0.35 1.24 15.71
N ALA A 525 1.58 1.23 16.23
CA ALA A 525 2.33 0.01 16.52
C ALA A 525 2.22 -0.35 18.00
N ALA A 526 2.21 -1.65 18.32
CA ALA A 526 2.21 -2.10 19.69
C ALA A 526 3.49 -1.65 20.43
N TRP A 527 3.31 -1.17 21.65
CA TRP A 527 4.46 -0.81 22.50
C TRP A 527 5.14 -2.08 22.99
N THR A 528 6.48 -2.12 23.09
CA THR A 528 7.16 -3.33 23.59
C THR A 528 8.45 -3.05 24.34
N THR A 529 8.70 -3.84 25.38
CA THR A 529 9.99 -3.92 26.10
C THR A 529 10.84 -5.10 25.65
N SER A 530 10.34 -5.95 24.74
CA SER A 530 11.09 -7.09 24.21
C SER A 530 12.44 -6.63 23.63
N LYS A 531 13.49 -7.41 23.85
CA LYS A 531 14.79 -7.17 23.23
C LYS A 531 14.93 -7.89 21.88
N GLU A 532 14.06 -8.87 21.60
CA GLU A 532 14.09 -9.65 20.36
C GLU A 532 13.71 -8.79 19.15
N PHE A 533 14.45 -8.98 18.05
CA PHE A 533 14.29 -8.17 16.84
C PHE A 533 13.00 -8.50 16.11
N GLU A 534 12.67 -9.78 16.01
CA GLU A 534 11.49 -10.34 15.32
C GLU A 534 10.21 -9.71 15.86
N VAL A 535 10.11 -9.59 17.20
CA VAL A 535 8.96 -8.97 17.88
C VAL A 535 8.84 -7.49 17.53
N ARG A 536 9.96 -6.74 17.55
CA ARG A 536 9.96 -5.31 17.23
C ARG A 536 9.69 -5.05 15.76
N TRP A 537 10.22 -5.90 14.89
CA TRP A 537 10.02 -5.88 13.45
C TRP A 537 8.55 -6.13 13.12
N PHE A 538 7.96 -7.17 13.71
CA PHE A 538 6.54 -7.50 13.53
C PHE A 538 5.64 -6.35 13.99
N HIS A 539 5.80 -5.84 15.21
CA HIS A 539 4.98 -4.73 15.72
C HIS A 539 5.07 -3.48 14.84
N PHE A 540 6.28 -3.14 14.34
CA PHE A 540 6.46 -1.99 13.46
C PHE A 540 5.72 -2.18 12.13
N ALA A 541 5.95 -3.32 11.46
CA ALA A 541 5.34 -3.58 10.17
C ALA A 541 3.82 -3.79 10.28
N PHE A 542 3.32 -4.37 11.39
CA PHE A 542 1.89 -4.48 11.68
C PHE A 542 1.29 -3.09 11.94
N GLY A 543 2.03 -2.20 12.61
CA GLY A 543 1.65 -0.79 12.75
C GLY A 543 1.47 -0.08 11.41
N CYS A 544 2.27 -0.41 10.39
CA CYS A 544 2.05 0.09 9.02
C CYS A 544 0.70 -0.39 8.44
N VAL A 545 0.29 -1.64 8.72
CA VAL A 545 -1.02 -2.16 8.31
C VAL A 545 -2.15 -1.38 8.97
N VAL A 546 -2.11 -1.22 10.30
CA VAL A 546 -3.12 -0.46 11.06
C VAL A 546 -3.19 1.00 10.59
N TYR A 547 -2.04 1.60 10.29
CA TYR A 547 -1.96 2.95 9.72
C TYR A 547 -2.63 3.03 8.34
N ASN A 548 -2.38 2.06 7.45
CA ASN A 548 -3.05 2.01 6.15
C ASN A 548 -4.56 1.81 6.26
N MET A 549 -5.02 1.00 7.22
CA MET A 549 -6.45 0.82 7.52
C MET A 549 -7.10 2.14 7.90
N TRP A 550 -6.44 2.91 8.77
CA TRP A 550 -6.91 4.24 9.16
C TRP A 550 -7.06 5.16 7.96
N LEU A 551 -6.05 5.23 7.09
CA LEU A 551 -6.10 6.06 5.88
C LEU A 551 -7.23 5.62 4.96
N LEU A 552 -7.43 4.31 4.77
CA LEU A 552 -8.49 3.77 3.94
C LEU A 552 -9.89 4.13 4.48
N VAL A 553 -10.12 3.94 5.79
CA VAL A 553 -11.40 4.30 6.41
C VAL A 553 -11.65 5.81 6.35
N ASP A 554 -10.62 6.62 6.54
CA ASP A 554 -10.73 8.06 6.41
C ASP A 554 -11.11 8.46 4.98
N PHE A 555 -10.42 7.91 4.00
CA PHE A 555 -10.65 8.15 2.59
C PHE A 555 -12.09 7.79 2.17
N LEU A 556 -12.55 6.58 2.47
CA LEU A 556 -13.91 6.12 2.17
C LEU A 556 -14.97 6.96 2.88
N THR A 557 -14.69 7.40 4.11
CA THR A 557 -15.58 8.28 4.84
C THR A 557 -15.71 9.64 4.16
N GLN A 558 -14.60 10.22 3.68
CA GLN A 558 -14.57 11.51 2.99
C GLN A 558 -15.31 11.46 1.65
N GLU A 559 -15.12 10.37 0.91
CA GLU A 559 -15.79 10.15 -0.35
C GLU A 559 -17.30 10.05 -0.19
N ARG A 560 -17.77 9.26 0.77
CA ARG A 560 -19.20 9.08 1.00
C ARG A 560 -19.93 10.37 1.35
N ILE A 561 -19.27 11.29 2.05
CA ILE A 561 -19.85 12.56 2.44
C ILE A 561 -19.73 13.63 1.35
N GLY A 562 -19.27 13.26 0.15
CA GLY A 562 -19.19 14.14 -1.01
C GLY A 562 -18.13 15.24 -0.89
N GLU A 563 -17.26 15.18 0.11
CA GLU A 563 -16.23 16.18 0.39
C GLU A 563 -14.84 15.58 0.11
N ILE A 564 -14.62 15.12 -1.10
CA ILE A 564 -13.29 14.71 -1.58
C ILE A 564 -12.44 15.98 -1.84
N GLU A 565 -12.48 16.96 -0.94
CA GLU A 565 -11.60 18.13 -1.01
C GLU A 565 -10.17 17.70 -0.65
N THR A 566 -9.18 18.37 -1.25
CA THR A 566 -7.76 18.22 -0.91
C THR A 566 -7.52 18.76 0.50
N ARG A 567 -7.42 17.88 1.50
CA ARG A 567 -7.20 18.26 2.91
C ARG A 567 -5.80 17.89 3.37
N LYS A 568 -5.04 18.87 3.88
CA LYS A 568 -3.68 18.67 4.44
C LYS A 568 -3.56 17.61 5.56
N LYS A 569 -4.68 17.18 6.14
CA LYS A 569 -4.73 16.16 7.21
C LYS A 569 -6.00 15.30 7.06
N PRO A 570 -5.92 14.02 7.43
CA PRO A 570 -7.09 13.13 7.50
C PRO A 570 -8.24 13.72 8.33
N ARG A 571 -9.49 13.46 7.91
CA ARG A 571 -10.68 13.98 8.60
C ARG A 571 -10.94 13.28 9.93
N ILE A 572 -10.74 11.97 9.95
CA ILE A 572 -10.73 11.11 11.11
C ILE A 572 -9.30 11.10 11.62
N THR A 573 -9.10 11.52 12.86
CA THR A 573 -7.79 11.42 13.48
C THR A 573 -7.47 9.96 13.80
N LEU A 574 -6.20 9.57 13.77
CA LEU A 574 -5.75 8.22 14.11
C LEU A 574 -6.31 7.78 15.48
N ARG A 575 -6.17 8.63 16.50
CA ARG A 575 -6.71 8.36 17.85
C ARG A 575 -8.22 8.14 17.89
N ARG A 576 -8.98 8.71 16.94
CA ARG A 576 -10.43 8.48 16.84
C ARG A 576 -10.72 7.14 16.15
N PHE A 577 -9.93 6.79 15.13
CA PHE A 577 -10.00 5.51 14.46
C PHE A 577 -9.63 4.36 15.40
N LEU A 578 -8.49 4.44 16.10
CA LEU A 578 -8.05 3.42 17.08
C LEU A 578 -9.13 3.16 18.15
N ARG A 579 -9.70 4.22 18.76
CA ARG A 579 -10.82 4.10 19.71
C ARG A 579 -12.13 3.53 19.14
N TRP A 580 -12.30 3.60 17.82
CA TRP A 580 -13.44 2.98 17.17
C TRP A 580 -13.13 1.50 16.90
N LEU A 581 -11.92 1.20 16.42
CA LEU A 581 -11.44 -0.15 16.13
C LEU A 581 -11.43 -1.01 17.39
N ASP A 582 -10.92 -0.47 18.50
CA ASP A 582 -11.00 -1.03 19.86
C ASP A 582 -12.37 -1.65 20.16
N LYS A 583 -13.41 -0.81 20.06
CA LYS A 583 -14.81 -1.20 20.35
C LYS A 583 -15.39 -2.22 19.39
N GLU A 584 -14.89 -2.28 18.17
CA GLU A 584 -15.41 -3.21 17.17
C GLU A 584 -14.69 -4.56 17.27
N LEU A 585 -13.39 -4.60 17.60
CA LEU A 585 -12.69 -5.84 17.91
C LEU A 585 -13.33 -6.57 19.10
N VAL A 586 -13.63 -5.83 20.17
CA VAL A 586 -14.31 -6.37 21.36
C VAL A 586 -15.74 -6.85 21.07
N ALA A 587 -16.38 -6.31 20.05
CA ALA A 587 -17.75 -6.70 19.66
C ALA A 587 -17.79 -7.85 18.65
N LEU A 588 -16.66 -8.15 17.99
CA LEU A 588 -16.53 -9.22 17.01
C LEU A 588 -16.14 -10.56 17.66
N MET A 589 -15.47 -10.51 18.80
CA MET A 589 -15.26 -11.64 19.70
C MET A 589 -16.43 -11.80 20.67
#